data_AF-A0A2N2ZKZ4-F1
#
_entry.id   AF-A0A2N2ZKZ4-F1
#
_cell.length_a   1.000
_cell.length_b   1.000
_cell.length_c   1.000
_cell.angle_alpha   90.00
_cell.angle_beta   90.00
_cell.angle_gamma   90.00
#
_symmetry.space_group_name_H-M   'P 1'
#
loop_
_entity.id
_entity.type
_entity.pdbx_description
1 polymer ?
#
loop_
_entity_poly.entity_id
_entity_poly.type
_entity_poly.pdbx_seq_one_letter_code
_entity_poly.pdbx_strand_id
1 'polypeptide(L)'
;MKNQHRIIIASKDDIVIRELTDSDLPKLAEYANNPKVAINLRDAFPHPYSFDDAVKFKEMVDSMNPKVIFAIEYKGEYAGNIRLNYE
;
A
#
# COMPACT_ATOMS: atom_id res chain seq x y z
N MET A 1 5.33 16.89 16.82
CA MET A 1 5.10 16.24 15.51
C MET A 1 5.36 14.76 15.73
N LYS A 2 4.37 13.89 15.51
CA LYS A 2 4.49 12.46 15.81
C LYS A 2 5.56 11.88 14.88
N ASN A 3 6.67 11.41 15.45
CA ASN A 3 7.61 10.55 14.73
C ASN A 3 6.81 9.30 14.31
N GLN A 4 6.36 9.25 13.06
CA GLN A 4 5.82 8.03 12.50
C GLN A 4 6.99 7.06 12.39
N HIS A 5 7.03 6.08 13.28
CA HIS A 5 8.01 5.00 13.24
C HIS A 5 7.81 4.23 11.94
N ARG A 6 8.69 4.48 10.98
CA ARG A 6 8.75 3.75 9.70
C ARG A 6 9.43 2.41 9.95
N ILE A 7 8.64 1.34 9.96
CA ILE A 7 9.16 -0.03 10.13
C ILE A 7 9.56 -0.58 8.76
N ILE A 8 10.86 -0.91 8.62
CA ILE A 8 11.42 -1.52 7.40
C ILE A 8 11.45 -3.04 7.57
N ILE A 9 10.93 -3.75 6.58
CA ILE A 9 10.89 -5.22 6.53
C ILE A 9 12.10 -5.77 5.77
N ALA A 10 12.42 -5.16 4.62
CA ALA A 10 13.58 -5.50 3.81
C ALA A 10 14.00 -4.30 2.95
N SER A 11 15.27 -4.23 2.55
CA SER A 11 15.75 -3.22 1.61
C SER A 11 16.85 -3.77 0.70
N LYS A 12 16.91 -3.25 -0.52
CA LYS A 12 17.99 -3.50 -1.48
C LYS A 12 18.06 -2.35 -2.47
N ASP A 13 19.25 -1.75 -2.62
CA ASP A 13 19.47 -0.58 -3.47
C ASP A 13 18.45 0.54 -3.17
N ASP A 14 17.78 1.06 -4.19
CA ASP A 14 16.74 2.11 -4.08
C ASP A 14 15.35 1.57 -3.68
N ILE A 15 15.23 0.29 -3.34
CA ILE A 15 13.96 -0.39 -3.06
C ILE A 15 13.86 -0.73 -1.57
N VAL A 16 12.73 -0.37 -0.97
CA VAL A 16 12.43 -0.71 0.43
C VAL A 16 11.04 -1.33 0.54
N ILE A 17 10.96 -2.48 1.22
CA ILE A 17 9.70 -3.03 1.71
C ILE A 17 9.51 -2.57 3.15
N ARG A 18 8.40 -1.88 3.40
CA ARG A 18 8.11 -1.27 4.71
C ARG A 18 6.63 -1.37 5.04
N GLU A 19 6.27 -1.10 6.29
CA GLU A 19 4.86 -0.92 6.62
C GLU A 19 4.23 0.21 5.78
N LEU A 20 2.96 -0.01 5.42
CA LEU A 20 2.11 0.99 4.80
C LEU A 20 1.79 2.09 5.83
N THR A 21 1.93 3.35 5.46
CA THR A 21 1.70 4.51 6.33
C THR A 21 0.61 5.43 5.77
N ASP A 22 0.06 6.30 6.61
CA ASP A 22 -1.02 7.22 6.18
C ASP A 22 -0.55 8.21 5.10
N SER A 23 0.74 8.51 5.05
CA SER A 23 1.36 9.31 4.00
C SER A 23 1.30 8.68 2.61
N ASP A 24 1.10 7.35 2.53
CA ASP A 24 1.01 6.64 1.26
C ASP A 24 -0.38 6.74 0.62
N LEU A 25 -1.43 7.03 1.41
CA LEU A 25 -2.82 6.95 0.96
C LEU A 25 -3.15 7.84 -0.25
N PRO A 26 -2.64 9.09 -0.36
CA PRO A 26 -2.87 9.89 -1.56
C PRO A 26 -2.34 9.23 -2.83
N LYS A 27 -1.11 8.68 -2.78
CA LYS A 27 -0.51 7.98 -3.92
C LYS A 27 -1.15 6.63 -4.19
N LEU A 28 -1.55 5.90 -3.14
CA LEU A 28 -2.33 4.68 -3.26
C LEU A 28 -3.63 4.94 -4.02
N ALA A 29 -4.40 5.96 -3.62
CA ALA A 29 -5.65 6.30 -4.30
C ALA A 29 -5.41 6.75 -5.76
N GLU A 30 -4.39 7.57 -6.01
CA GLU A 30 -4.00 7.99 -7.37
C GLU A 30 -3.69 6.78 -8.27
N TYR A 31 -2.86 5.85 -7.79
CA TYR A 31 -2.44 4.68 -8.57
C TYR A 31 -3.56 3.66 -8.73
N ALA A 32 -4.33 3.40 -7.67
CA ALA A 32 -5.47 2.49 -7.69
C ALA A 32 -6.60 2.98 -8.62
N ASN A 33 -6.78 4.30 -8.73
CA ASN A 33 -7.78 4.88 -9.62
C ASN A 33 -7.34 4.95 -11.09
N ASN A 34 -6.08 4.65 -11.40
CA ASN A 34 -5.60 4.62 -12.78
C ASN A 34 -6.27 3.45 -13.54
N PRO A 35 -7.03 3.70 -14.63
CA PRO A 35 -7.70 2.64 -15.38
C PRO A 35 -6.76 1.54 -15.90
N LYS A 36 -5.50 1.90 -16.20
CA LYS A 36 -4.46 0.94 -16.63
C LYS A 36 -4.04 -0.02 -15.50
N VAL A 37 -4.20 0.40 -14.25
CA VAL A 37 -3.98 -0.45 -13.07
C VAL A 37 -5.26 -1.24 -12.76
N ALA A 38 -6.39 -0.55 -12.66
CA ALA A 38 -7.67 -1.14 -12.26
C ALA A 38 -8.13 -2.30 -13.16
N ILE A 39 -7.87 -2.23 -14.47
CA ILE A 39 -8.22 -3.29 -15.44
C ILE A 39 -7.53 -4.64 -15.14
N ASN A 40 -6.44 -4.65 -14.37
CA ASN A 40 -5.70 -5.85 -14.00
C ASN A 40 -6.10 -6.41 -12.62
N LEU A 41 -7.14 -5.87 -11.99
CA LEU A 41 -7.59 -6.25 -10.66
C LEU A 41 -8.89 -7.07 -10.72
N ARG A 42 -9.32 -7.59 -9.56
CA ARG A 42 -10.53 -8.43 -9.42
C ARG A 42 -11.79 -7.59 -9.57
N ASP A 43 -12.89 -8.21 -9.99
CA ASP A 43 -14.20 -7.56 -10.16
C ASP A 43 -14.72 -6.83 -8.90
N ALA A 44 -14.32 -7.30 -7.71
CA ALA A 44 -14.68 -6.67 -6.44
C ALA A 44 -13.90 -5.38 -6.14
N PHE A 45 -12.94 -4.99 -6.98
CA PHE A 45 -12.14 -3.79 -6.79
C PHE A 45 -12.97 -2.53 -7.11
N PRO A 46 -13.02 -1.52 -6.22
CA PRO A 46 -13.78 -0.30 -6.45
C PRO A 46 -13.33 0.44 -7.71
N HIS A 47 -14.28 0.89 -8.53
CA HIS A 47 -14.01 1.75 -9.68
C HIS A 47 -15.14 2.79 -9.88
N PRO A 48 -14.83 4.11 -9.85
CA PRO A 48 -13.52 4.70 -9.56
C PRO A 48 -13.06 4.42 -8.11
N TYR A 49 -11.75 4.35 -7.90
CA TYR A 49 -11.17 4.12 -6.59
C TYR A 49 -10.99 5.46 -5.86
N SER A 50 -11.62 5.62 -4.71
CA SER A 50 -11.61 6.87 -3.94
C SER A 50 -10.53 6.90 -2.85
N PHE A 51 -10.29 8.09 -2.28
CA PHE A 51 -9.45 8.21 -1.08
C PHE A 51 -10.02 7.44 0.11
N ASP A 52 -11.35 7.41 0.27
CA ASP A 52 -12.01 6.63 1.33
C ASP A 52 -11.77 5.13 1.17
N ASP A 53 -11.65 4.63 -0.07
CA ASP A 53 -11.27 3.25 -0.32
C ASP A 53 -9.82 2.98 0.09
N ALA A 54 -8.90 3.95 -0.10
CA ALA A 54 -7.53 3.87 0.41
C ALA A 54 -7.50 3.82 1.95
N VAL A 55 -8.33 4.62 2.62
CA VAL A 55 -8.46 4.61 4.09
C VAL A 55 -8.98 3.26 4.58
N LYS A 56 -10.07 2.73 4.00
CA LYS A 56 -10.60 1.40 4.34
C LYS A 56 -9.58 0.29 4.11
N PHE A 57 -8.82 0.37 3.02
CA PHE A 57 -7.73 -0.58 2.74
C PHE A 57 -6.65 -0.51 3.82
N LYS A 58 -6.25 0.69 4.25
CA LYS A 58 -5.28 0.88 5.34
C LYS A 58 -5.77 0.33 6.67
N GLU A 59 -7.02 0.59 7.04
CA GLU A 59 -7.65 0.04 8.25
C GLU A 59 -7.63 -1.49 8.25
N MET A 60 -7.98 -2.10 7.10
CA MET A 60 -7.86 -3.54 6.91
C MET A 60 -6.42 -4.02 7.11
N VAL A 61 -5.42 -3.38 6.47
CA VAL A 61 -3.99 -3.73 6.65
C VAL A 61 -3.54 -3.60 8.12
N ASP A 62 -4.01 -2.59 8.82
CA ASP A 62 -3.68 -2.36 10.24
C ASP A 62 -4.29 -3.39 11.18
N SER A 63 -5.46 -3.92 10.83
CA SER A 63 -6.12 -4.98 11.61
C SER A 63 -5.47 -6.37 11.47
N MET A 64 -4.55 -6.56 10.51
CA MET A 64 -3.93 -7.88 10.26
C MET A 64 -2.90 -8.25 11.34
N ASN A 65 -3.00 -9.49 11.84
CA ASN A 65 -2.00 -10.09 12.72
C ASN A 65 -1.76 -11.57 12.34
N PRO A 66 -0.60 -11.95 11.78
CA PRO A 66 0.52 -11.07 11.45
C PRO A 66 0.19 -10.10 10.30
N LYS A 67 0.89 -8.96 10.24
CA LYS A 67 0.87 -8.09 9.06
C LYS A 67 1.49 -8.83 7.87
N VAL A 68 0.76 -8.92 6.77
CA VAL A 68 1.20 -9.60 5.53
C VAL A 68 1.13 -8.72 4.29
N ILE A 69 0.69 -7.47 4.42
CA ILE A 69 0.64 -6.49 3.33
C ILE A 69 1.59 -5.35 3.69
N PHE A 70 2.46 -5.00 2.75
CA PHE A 70 3.52 -4.01 2.92
C PHE A 70 3.54 -3.05 1.74
N ALA A 71 4.04 -1.83 1.97
CA ALA A 71 4.33 -0.88 0.90
C ALA A 71 5.67 -1.22 0.25
N ILE A 72 5.71 -1.08 -1.08
CA ILE A 72 6.93 -1.01 -1.87
C ILE A 72 7.27 0.47 -2.00
N GLU A 73 8.49 0.84 -1.61
CA GLU A 73 9.06 2.16 -1.83
C GLU A 73 10.17 2.07 -2.87
N TYR A 74 10.21 3.03 -3.78
CA TYR A 74 11.31 3.22 -4.73
C TYR A 74 11.79 4.67 -4.68
N LYS A 75 13.09 4.86 -4.40
CA LYS A 75 13.71 6.20 -4.29
C LYS A 75 12.99 7.16 -3.33
N GLY A 76 12.51 6.63 -2.20
CA GLY A 76 11.80 7.43 -1.19
C GLY A 76 10.30 7.57 -1.43
N GLU A 77 9.79 7.15 -2.58
CA GLU A 77 8.38 7.31 -2.96
C GLU A 77 7.61 5.99 -2.89
N TYR A 78 6.35 6.06 -2.48
CA TYR A 78 5.44 4.93 -2.53
C TYR A 78 5.25 4.46 -3.99
N ALA A 79 5.41 3.17 -4.23
CA ALA A 79 5.34 2.56 -5.55
C ALA A 79 4.22 1.50 -5.69
N GLY A 80 3.59 1.09 -4.59
CA GLY A 80 2.54 0.07 -4.58
C GLY A 80 2.58 -0.79 -3.33
N ASN A 81 1.82 -1.89 -3.33
CA ASN A 81 1.77 -2.84 -2.22
C ASN A 81 2.26 -4.22 -2.66
N ILE A 82 2.80 -4.98 -1.71
CA ILE A 82 3.09 -6.41 -1.87
C ILE A 82 2.40 -7.19 -0.74
N ARG A 83 1.91 -8.39 -1.05
CA ARG A 83 1.37 -9.32 -0.06
C ARG A 83 2.23 -10.56 0.04
N LEU A 84 2.51 -10.98 1.27
CA LEU A 84 3.09 -12.29 1.56
C LEU A 84 1.96 -13.32 1.67
N ASN A 85 2.00 -14.33 0.81
CA ASN A 85 1.15 -15.51 0.92
C ASN A 85 1.99 -16.65 1.50
N TYR A 86 1.38 -17.42 2.40
CA TYR A 86 1.94 -18.68 2.87
C TYR A 86 1.04 -19.80 2.34
N GLU A 87 1.65 -20.79 1.68
CA GLU A 87 1.02 -22.06 1.31
C GLU A 87 1.52 -23.17 2.23
#